data_AF-A0A3N5W8V9-F1
#
_entry.id   AF-A0A3N5W8V9-F1
#
_cell.length_a   1.000
_cell.length_b   1.000
_cell.length_c   1.000
_cell.angle_alpha   90.00
_cell.angle_beta   90.00
_cell.angle_gamma   90.00
#
_symmetry.space_group_name_H-M   'P 1'
#
loop_
_entity.id
_entity.type
_entity.pdbx_description
1 polymer ?
#
loop_
_entity_poly.entity_id
_entity_poly.type
_entity_poly.pdbx_seq_one_letter_code
_entity_poly.pdbx_strand_id
1 'polypeptide(L)' 'MITVTKGRSCEICGKNAAVVICNGCGKALCRECRVFDIWGSGCGHGLPVVFCRKCDADPQINFWKVPE' A
#
# COMPACT_ATOMS: atom_id res chain seq x y z
N MET A 1 -4.65 7.44 -0.86
CA MET A 1 -4.96 7.61 -2.29
C MET A 1 -3.99 6.79 -3.11
N ILE A 2 -4.47 5.96 -4.04
CA ILE A 2 -3.62 5.11 -4.86
C ILE A 2 -2.91 5.98 -5.92
N THR A 3 -1.57 5.90 -5.94
CA THR A 3 -0.75 6.52 -6.99
C THR A 3 -0.18 5.44 -7.88
N VAL A 4 -0.49 5.49 -9.18
CA VAL A 4 0.00 4.55 -10.19
C VAL A 4 1.38 5.00 -10.67
N THR A 5 2.28 4.06 -10.95
CA THR A 5 3.60 4.34 -11.52
C THR A 5 3.86 3.44 -12.74
N LYS A 6 4.71 3.92 -13.66
CA LYS A 6 5.17 3.19 -14.85
C LYS A 6 6.69 3.35 -15.00
N GLY A 7 7.34 2.40 -15.68
CA GLY A 7 8.77 2.47 -16.00
C GLY A 7 9.74 2.31 -14.82
N ARG A 8 9.25 1.95 -13.63
CA ARG A 8 10.08 1.70 -12.43
C ARG A 8 10.06 0.21 -12.08
N SER A 9 11.16 -0.29 -11.54
CA SER A 9 11.22 -1.62 -10.93
C SER A 9 10.66 -1.59 -9.50
N CYS A 10 10.17 -2.73 -9.01
CA CYS A 10 9.73 -2.85 -7.63
C CYS A 10 10.89 -2.61 -6.65
N GLU A 11 10.74 -1.65 -5.75
CA GLU A 11 11.74 -1.28 -4.75
C GLU A 11 11.74 -2.20 -3.51
N ILE A 12 10.92 -3.25 -3.52
CA ILE A 12 10.89 -4.31 -2.50
C ILE A 12 11.59 -5.57 -2.99
N CYS A 13 11.19 -6.10 -4.15
CA CYS A 13 11.75 -7.36 -4.65
C CYS A 13 12.79 -7.19 -5.76
N GLY A 14 12.84 -6.05 -6.45
CA GLY A 14 13.73 -5.81 -7.60
C GLY A 14 13.41 -6.62 -8.87
N LYS A 15 12.52 -7.60 -8.81
CA LYS A 15 12.28 -8.58 -9.89
C LYS A 15 11.26 -8.13 -10.92
N ASN A 16 10.18 -7.49 -10.46
CA ASN A 16 9.00 -7.18 -11.26
C ASN A 16 8.85 -5.68 -11.48
N ALA A 17 8.18 -5.29 -12.57
CA ALA A 17 7.80 -3.90 -12.82
C ALA A 17 6.85 -3.39 -11.71
N ALA A 18 7.13 -2.19 -11.21
CA ALA A 18 6.25 -1.51 -10.27
C ALA A 18 5.03 -0.92 -10.99
N VAL A 19 3.90 -0.94 -10.30
CA VAL A 19 2.60 -0.49 -10.81
C VAL A 19 1.94 0.54 -9.90
N VAL A 20 2.30 0.60 -8.62
CA VAL A 20 1.73 1.51 -7.63
C VAL A 20 2.80 1.99 -6.64
N ILE A 21 2.53 3.09 -5.95
CA ILE A 21 3.37 3.63 -4.87
C ILE A 21 2.77 3.27 -3.51
N CYS A 22 3.61 2.79 -2.59
CA CYS A 22 3.26 2.54 -1.19
C CYS A 22 2.82 3.83 -0.50
N ASN A 23 1.62 3.85 0.09
CA ASN A 23 1.10 4.98 0.86
C ASN A 23 1.82 5.21 2.20
N GLY A 24 2.54 4.20 2.72
CA GLY A 24 3.29 4.33 3.97
C GLY A 24 4.71 4.86 3.79
N CYS A 25 5.47 4.30 2.84
CA CYS A 25 6.90 4.60 2.70
C CYS A 25 7.31 5.16 1.32
N GLY A 26 6.37 5.39 0.41
CA GLY A 26 6.67 6.00 -0.91
C GLY A 26 7.40 5.09 -1.92
N LYS A 27 7.74 3.86 -1.55
CA LYS A 27 8.38 2.89 -2.45
C LYS A 27 7.44 2.41 -3.55
N ALA A 28 7.96 2.23 -4.76
CA ALA A 28 7.27 1.65 -5.90
C ALA A 28 7.14 0.13 -5.76
N LEU A 29 5.93 -0.40 -5.94
CA LEU A 29 5.56 -1.79 -5.68
C LEU A 29 5.04 -2.47 -6.93
N CYS A 30 5.46 -3.73 -7.17
CA CYS A 30 4.82 -4.60 -8.14
C CYS A 30 3.50 -5.18 -7.61
N ARG A 31 2.82 -5.98 -8.44
CA ARG A 31 1.54 -6.61 -8.10
C ARG A 31 1.62 -7.59 -6.92
N GLU A 32 2.78 -8.21 -6.69
CA GLU A 32 2.99 -9.22 -5.65
C GLU A 32 3.44 -8.61 -4.31
N CYS A 33 4.10 -7.45 -4.35
CA CYS A 33 4.63 -6.77 -3.16
C CYS A 33 3.65 -5.74 -2.58
N ARG A 34 2.55 -5.43 -3.28
CA ARG A 34 1.49 -4.54 -2.80
C ARG A 34 0.43 -5.31 -2.02
N VAL A 35 -0.11 -4.67 -1.01
CA VAL A 35 -1.33 -5.05 -0.28
C VAL A 35 -2.33 -3.93 -0.49
N PHE A 36 -3.54 -4.27 -0.93
CA PHE A 36 -4.65 -3.31 -0.99
C PHE A 36 -5.42 -3.36 0.32
N ASP A 37 -5.84 -2.19 0.77
CA ASP A 37 -6.74 -2.06 1.92
C ASP A 37 -7.75 -0.93 1.65
N ILE A 38 -8.84 -0.93 2.42
CA ILE A 38 -9.88 0.08 2.34
C ILE A 38 -10.12 0.60 3.75
N TRP A 39 -9.76 1.87 3.96
CA TRP A 39 -9.99 2.54 5.22
C TRP A 39 -11.38 3.16 5.24
N GLY A 40 -12.27 2.55 6.02
CA GLY A 40 -13.63 3.02 6.18
C GLY A 40 -13.69 4.30 7.01
N SER A 41 -14.59 5.20 6.65
CA SER A 41 -15.05 6.28 7.52
C SER A 41 -16.56 6.17 7.64
N GLY A 42 -17.09 6.46 8.83
CA GLY A 42 -18.54 6.41 9.08
C GLY A 42 -19.30 7.25 8.04
N CYS A 43 -20.48 6.80 7.63
CA CYS A 43 -21.31 7.24 6.47
C CYS A 43 -21.11 6.48 5.15
N GLY A 44 -20.31 5.41 5.13
CA GLY A 44 -20.16 4.55 3.94
C GLY A 44 -19.08 5.02 2.96
N HIS A 45 -18.21 5.95 3.37
CA HIS A 45 -17.07 6.38 2.60
C HIS A 45 -15.85 5.50 2.90
N GLY A 46 -15.20 4.98 1.85
CA GLY A 46 -13.97 4.19 1.97
C GLY A 46 -12.83 4.84 1.21
N LEU A 47 -11.68 4.99 1.86
CA LEU A 47 -10.46 5.46 1.24
C LEU A 47 -9.61 4.25 0.81
N PRO A 48 -9.43 4.02 -0.50
CA PRO A 48 -8.52 2.97 -0.96
C PRO A 48 -7.06 3.38 -0.72
N VAL A 49 -6.31 2.46 -0.15
CA VAL A 49 -4.88 2.60 0.15
C VAL A 49 -4.11 1.36 -0.32
N VAL A 50 -2.81 1.54 -0.52
CA VAL A 50 -1.88 0.49 -0.92
C VAL A 50 -0.64 0.55 -0.04
N PHE A 51 -0.20 -0.59 0.46
CA PHE A 51 1.01 -0.70 1.28
C PHE A 51 1.95 -1.77 0.76
N CYS A 52 3.23 -1.69 1.13
CA CYS A 52 4.07 -2.88 1.15
C CYS A 52 3.77 -3.68 2.42
N ARG A 53 4.10 -4.98 2.45
CA ARG A 53 3.81 -5.84 3.62
C ARG A 53 4.33 -5.29 4.94
N LYS A 54 5.47 -4.58 4.94
CA LYS A 54 6.02 -3.95 6.15
C LYS A 54 5.12 -2.81 6.65
N CYS A 55 4.68 -1.93 5.76
CA CYS A 55 3.80 -0.82 6.12
C CYS A 55 2.37 -1.29 6.44
N ASP A 56 1.92 -2.37 5.81
CA ASP A 56 0.63 -2.99 6.12
C ASP A 56 0.60 -3.58 7.54
N ALA A 57 1.70 -4.19 7.98
CA ALA A 57 1.83 -4.80 9.31
C ALA A 57 2.22 -3.80 10.41
N ASP A 58 2.51 -2.54 10.07
CA ASP A 58 2.92 -1.53 11.05
C ASP A 58 1.70 -0.73 11.53
N PRO A 59 1.26 -0.89 12.78
CA PRO A 59 0.07 -0.21 13.30
C PRO A 59 0.23 1.32 13.41
N GLN A 60 1.45 1.85 13.37
CA GLN A 60 1.68 3.30 13.31
C GLN A 60 1.44 3.85 11.90
N ILE A 61 1.42 2.99 10.87
CA ILE A 61 1.20 3.36 9.47
C ILE A 61 -0.19 2.90 9.01
N ASN A 62 -0.51 1.61 9.19
CA ASN A 62 -1.83 1.02 8.95
C ASN A 62 -2.56 0.78 10.27
N PHE A 63 -3.10 1.84 10.87
CA PHE A 63 -3.80 1.79 12.14
C PHE A 63 -5.09 0.95 12.12
N TRP A 64 -5.62 0.60 10.93
CA TRP A 64 -6.77 -0.31 10.78
C TRP A 64 -6.43 -1.79 11.04
N LYS A 65 -5.15 -2.12 11.16
CA LYS A 65 -4.67 -3.47 11.47
C LYS A 65 -4.40 -3.68 12.97
N VAL A 66 -4.61 -2.65 13.80
CA VAL A 66 -4.53 -2.78 15.26
C VAL A 66 -5.66 -3.71 15.71
N PRO A 67 -5.37 -4.83 16.39
CA PRO A 67 -6.40 -5.66 17.00
C PRO A 67 -7.13 -4.89 18.10
N GLU A 68 -8.44 -5.06 18.21
CA GLU A 68 -9.28 -4.53 19.30
C GLU A 68 -8.90 -5.11 20.67
#